data_AF-X1I797-F1
#
_entry.id   AF-X1I797-F1
#
_cell.length_a   1.000
_cell.length_b   1.000
_cell.length_c   1.000
_cell.angle_alpha   90.00
_cell.angle_beta   90.00
_cell.angle_gamma   90.00
#
_symmetry.space_group_name_H-M   'P 1'
#
loop_
_entity.id
_entity.type
_entity.pdbx_description
1 polymer ?
#
loop_
_entity_poly.entity_id
_entity_poly.type
_entity_poly.pdbx_seq_one_letter_code
_entity_poly.pdbx_strand_id
1 'polypeptide(L)'
;LDPACGSGAFLIQAFDYLYKEGQFVNDELAKLQKGYRQIFDLDKHILTNNIFGVDLNEESVEITKLSLWLKTANKERELTELDENIKCGNSLIDNPEIAGKKAFKWAEKFSNIMVNGGFDVIIGNPPYVRVQNLSHEEIDYFKKIKKTAFKRVDISILFIELANTLLKSNGFISYITSNQFLSTEYGEKTRKFILDNFKIIEITDFGDLPVFQDALTY
;
A
#
# COMPACT_ATOMS: atom_id res chain seq x y z
N LEU A 1 1.26 4.55 2.35
CA LEU A 1 0.53 3.30 2.64
C LEU A 1 0.83 2.28 1.55
N ASP A 2 1.03 1.02 1.93
CA ASP A 2 0.89 -0.13 1.04
C ASP A 2 -0.18 -1.10 1.59
N PRO A 3 -1.34 -1.25 0.91
CA PRO A 3 -2.45 -2.05 1.41
C PRO A 3 -2.31 -3.55 1.14
N ALA A 4 -1.24 -4.01 0.47
CA ALA A 4 -0.93 -5.42 0.27
C ALA A 4 0.59 -5.59 0.27
N CYS A 5 1.21 -5.28 1.41
CA CYS A 5 2.63 -4.95 1.46
C CYS A 5 3.57 -6.14 1.28
N GLY A 6 3.09 -7.38 1.39
CA GLY A 6 3.90 -8.59 1.32
C GLY A 6 5.05 -8.53 2.31
N SER A 7 6.27 -8.78 1.83
CA SER A 7 7.52 -8.66 2.60
C SER A 7 8.00 -7.22 2.84
N GLY A 8 7.24 -6.21 2.39
CA GLY A 8 7.49 -4.80 2.69
C GLY A 8 8.41 -4.09 1.71
N ALA A 9 8.71 -4.68 0.54
CA ALA A 9 9.67 -4.11 -0.41
C ALA A 9 9.40 -2.64 -0.78
N PHE A 10 8.14 -2.28 -1.07
CA PHE A 10 7.76 -0.89 -1.36
C PHE A 10 7.90 0.03 -0.15
N LEU A 11 7.53 -0.45 1.03
CA LEU A 11 7.65 0.33 2.27
C LEU A 11 9.11 0.59 2.63
N ILE A 12 9.98 -0.39 2.41
CA ILE A 12 11.43 -0.25 2.60
C ILE A 12 11.99 0.78 1.63
N GLN A 13 11.61 0.75 0.35
CA GLN A 13 12.07 1.75 -0.62
C GLN A 13 11.53 3.15 -0.33
N ALA A 14 10.26 3.25 0.07
CA ALA A 14 9.67 4.53 0.52
C ALA A 14 10.42 5.09 1.73
N PHE A 15 10.80 4.23 2.69
CA PHE A 15 11.63 4.63 3.81
C PHE A 15 12.99 5.19 3.35
N ASP A 16 13.70 4.50 2.43
CA ASP A 16 15.00 5.00 1.92
C ASP A 16 14.87 6.37 1.28
N TYR A 17 13.83 6.54 0.46
CA TYR A 17 13.57 7.82 -0.19
C TYR A 17 13.33 8.92 0.84
N LEU A 18 12.42 8.71 1.79
CA LEU A 18 12.10 9.70 2.82
C LEU A 18 13.30 10.00 3.71
N TYR A 19 14.10 8.99 4.04
CA TYR A 19 15.28 9.16 4.86
C TYR A 19 16.34 10.00 4.16
N LYS A 20 16.62 9.70 2.89
CA LYS A 20 17.57 10.46 2.06
C LYS A 20 17.14 11.93 1.91
N GLU A 21 15.87 12.16 1.57
CA GLU A 21 15.35 13.53 1.44
C GLU A 21 15.36 14.27 2.79
N GLY A 22 14.98 13.59 3.88
CA GLY A 22 15.03 14.16 5.22
C GLY A 22 16.44 14.52 5.67
N GLN A 23 17.44 13.69 5.36
CA GLN A 23 18.85 14.01 5.61
C GLN A 23 19.31 15.24 4.82
N PHE A 24 18.97 15.31 3.53
CA PHE A 24 19.29 16.46 2.70
C PHE A 24 18.72 17.77 3.28
N VAL A 25 17.44 17.76 3.67
CA VAL A 25 16.80 18.93 4.32
C VAL A 25 17.50 19.28 5.64
N ASN A 26 17.81 18.30 6.48
CA ASN A 26 18.50 18.53 7.75
C ASN A 26 19.90 19.14 7.55
N ASP A 27 20.64 18.69 6.56
CA ASP A 27 21.98 19.22 6.23
C ASP A 27 21.91 20.67 5.75
N GLU A 28 20.94 21.01 4.90
CA GLU A 28 20.74 22.39 4.44
C GLU A 28 20.30 23.32 5.59
N LEU A 29 19.41 22.86 6.48
CA LEU A 29 19.01 23.62 7.67
C LEU A 29 20.19 23.85 8.62
N ALA A 30 21.05 22.85 8.81
CA ALA A 30 22.23 22.96 9.68
C ALA A 30 23.22 24.03 9.19
N LYS A 31 23.38 24.18 7.86
CA LYS A 31 24.19 25.24 7.25
C LYS A 31 23.63 26.63 7.54
N LEU A 32 22.29 26.78 7.51
CA LEU A 32 21.61 28.06 7.74
C LEU A 32 21.59 28.46 9.23
N GLN A 33 21.44 27.50 10.14
CA GLN A 33 21.26 27.74 11.59
C GLN A 33 22.56 27.75 12.41
N LYS A 34 23.73 27.97 11.78
CA LYS A 34 25.05 27.96 12.45
C LYS A 34 25.28 26.72 13.36
N GLY A 35 24.88 25.53 12.90
CA GLY A 35 25.24 24.28 13.57
C GLY A 35 24.31 23.80 14.69
N TYR A 36 23.12 24.37 14.86
CA TYR A 36 22.07 23.69 15.64
C TYR A 36 21.53 22.50 14.84
N ARG A 37 22.08 21.31 15.10
CA ARG A 37 21.45 20.04 14.68
C ARG A 37 20.20 19.86 15.53
N GLN A 38 19.01 20.05 14.96
CA GLN A 38 17.85 19.39 15.54
C GLN A 38 18.07 17.89 15.36
N ILE A 39 18.45 17.24 16.46
CA ILE A 39 18.58 15.78 16.55
C ILE A 39 17.17 15.23 16.56
N PHE A 40 16.54 15.21 15.39
CA PHE A 40 15.32 14.48 15.20
C PHE A 40 15.70 13.04 14.91
N ASP A 41 15.09 12.11 15.62
CA ASP A 41 15.21 10.70 15.30
C ASP A 41 14.41 10.45 14.00
N LEU A 42 15.06 10.74 12.87
CA LEU A 42 14.45 10.70 11.55
C LEU A 42 13.94 9.29 11.23
N ASP A 43 14.68 8.26 11.64
CA ASP A 43 14.29 6.86 11.50
C ASP A 43 12.96 6.61 12.21
N LYS A 44 12.90 6.92 13.52
CA LYS A 44 11.70 6.74 14.33
C LYS A 44 10.53 7.56 13.80
N HIS A 45 10.76 8.79 13.37
CA HIS A 45 9.69 9.61 12.83
C HIS A 45 9.09 9.05 11.55
N ILE A 46 9.93 8.68 10.58
CA ILE A 46 9.48 8.11 9.31
C ILE A 46 8.69 6.83 9.57
N LEU A 47 9.24 5.94 10.41
CA LEU A 47 8.57 4.68 10.75
C LEU A 47 7.21 4.90 11.42
N THR A 48 7.11 5.84 12.37
CA THR A 48 5.87 6.05 13.14
C THR A 48 4.83 6.88 12.40
N ASN A 49 5.22 7.82 11.55
CA ASN A 49 4.31 8.81 10.97
C ASN A 49 4.10 8.69 9.46
N ASN A 50 4.95 7.95 8.73
CA ASN A 50 4.92 7.95 7.26
C ASN A 50 4.77 6.56 6.65
N ILE A 51 5.27 5.52 7.31
CA ILE A 51 5.24 4.14 6.80
C ILE A 51 4.04 3.39 7.39
N PHE A 52 3.15 2.93 6.52
CA PHE A 52 1.96 2.16 6.88
C PHE A 52 1.76 1.02 5.90
N GLY A 53 1.44 -0.16 6.42
CA GLY A 53 1.32 -1.40 5.65
C GLY A 53 0.19 -2.28 6.15
N VAL A 54 -0.48 -2.97 5.23
CA VAL A 54 -1.40 -4.06 5.57
C VAL A 54 -1.08 -5.27 4.70
N ASP A 55 -1.08 -6.46 5.29
CA ASP A 55 -1.02 -7.71 4.54
C ASP A 55 -1.91 -8.79 5.16
N LEU A 56 -2.41 -9.69 4.30
CA LEU A 56 -3.26 -10.81 4.71
C LEU A 56 -2.45 -11.90 5.42
N ASN A 57 -1.20 -12.11 5.00
CA ASN A 57 -0.30 -13.11 5.56
C ASN A 57 0.46 -12.52 6.77
N GLU A 58 0.29 -13.15 7.91
CA GLU A 58 0.91 -12.74 9.17
C GLU A 58 2.44 -12.86 9.15
N GLU A 59 2.98 -13.91 8.51
CA GLU A 59 4.43 -14.06 8.33
C GLU A 59 5.01 -12.93 7.48
N SER A 60 4.28 -12.49 6.45
CA SER A 60 4.69 -11.36 5.59
C SER A 60 4.71 -10.03 6.36
N VAL A 61 3.73 -9.82 7.25
CA VAL A 61 3.71 -8.70 8.19
C VAL A 61 4.94 -8.73 9.10
N GLU A 62 5.26 -9.88 9.70
CA GLU A 62 6.42 -10.00 10.59
C GLU A 62 7.75 -9.82 9.84
N ILE A 63 7.88 -10.35 8.62
CA ILE A 63 9.03 -10.11 7.75
C ILE A 63 9.19 -8.63 7.43
N THR A 64 8.08 -7.93 7.15
CA THR A 64 8.07 -6.49 6.89
C THR A 64 8.57 -5.71 8.11
N LYS A 65 8.02 -5.99 9.30
CA LYS A 65 8.45 -5.35 10.55
C LYS A 65 9.93 -5.60 10.83
N LEU A 66 10.38 -6.85 10.72
CA LEU A 66 11.78 -7.21 10.90
C LEU A 66 12.70 -6.50 9.91
N SER A 67 12.31 -6.41 8.65
CA SER A 67 13.10 -5.74 7.61
C SER A 67 13.24 -4.24 7.89
N LEU A 68 12.16 -3.58 8.33
CA LEU A 68 12.19 -2.18 8.75
C LEU A 68 13.07 -1.99 10.00
N TRP A 69 12.95 -2.88 11.01
CA TRP A 69 13.79 -2.83 12.20
C TRP A 69 15.27 -3.01 11.92
N LEU A 70 15.64 -4.01 11.11
CA LEU A 70 17.03 -4.27 10.73
C LEU A 70 17.65 -3.06 10.03
N LYS A 71 16.82 -2.32 9.29
CA LYS A 71 17.24 -1.14 8.56
C LYS A 71 17.45 0.08 9.45
N THR A 72 16.66 0.21 10.50
CA THR A 72 16.79 1.27 11.51
C THR A 72 17.56 0.82 12.75
N ALA A 73 18.18 -0.36 12.72
CA ALA A 73 18.81 -0.95 13.89
C ALA A 73 20.00 -0.11 14.34
N ASN A 74 19.89 0.45 15.55
CA ASN A 74 20.96 1.18 16.20
C ASN A 74 21.21 0.57 17.58
N LYS A 75 22.47 0.22 17.88
CA LYS A 75 22.88 -0.42 19.14
C LYS A 75 22.55 0.41 20.39
N GLU A 76 22.34 1.72 20.23
CA GLU A 76 22.14 2.65 21.33
C GLU A 76 20.67 3.07 21.50
N ARG A 77 19.72 2.49 20.74
CA ARG A 77 18.31 2.92 20.74
C ARG A 77 17.34 1.75 20.87
N GLU A 78 16.20 2.03 21.50
CA GLU A 78 15.07 1.09 21.55
C GLU A 78 14.43 0.94 20.17
N LEU A 79 13.93 -0.27 19.90
CA LEU A 79 13.19 -0.56 18.68
C LEU A 79 11.87 0.21 18.67
N THR A 80 11.52 0.77 17.51
CA THR A 80 10.24 1.43 17.32
C THR A 80 9.13 0.38 17.22
N GLU A 81 8.06 0.53 18.01
CA GLU A 81 6.87 -0.32 17.88
C GLU A 81 6.19 -0.07 16.51
N LEU A 82 6.01 -1.14 15.73
CA LEU A 82 5.44 -1.08 14.37
C LEU A 82 4.04 -1.69 14.27
N ASP A 83 3.49 -2.21 15.36
CA ASP A 83 2.17 -2.89 15.36
C ASP A 83 1.02 -1.93 15.02
N GLU A 84 1.19 -0.64 15.29
CA GLU A 84 0.22 0.38 14.92
C GLU A 84 0.31 0.83 13.45
N ASN A 85 1.40 0.49 12.78
CA ASN A 85 1.70 0.94 11.42
C ASN A 85 1.60 -0.19 10.39
N ILE A 86 2.07 -1.38 10.74
CA ILE A 86 2.07 -2.59 9.91
C ILE A 86 1.11 -3.59 10.53
N LYS A 87 -0.07 -3.76 9.92
CA LYS A 87 -1.18 -4.54 10.49
C LYS A 87 -1.50 -5.77 9.63
N CYS A 88 -1.92 -6.86 10.27
CA CYS A 88 -2.39 -8.03 9.55
C CYS A 88 -3.91 -7.98 9.32
N GLY A 89 -4.35 -8.19 8.09
CA GLY A 89 -5.76 -8.25 7.72
C GLY A 89 -6.04 -8.26 6.21
N ASN A 90 -7.30 -8.52 5.87
CA ASN A 90 -7.81 -8.48 4.50
C ASN A 90 -8.24 -7.05 4.16
N SER A 91 -7.38 -6.35 3.43
CA SER A 91 -7.60 -4.96 3.01
C SER A 91 -8.89 -4.71 2.22
N LEU A 92 -9.48 -5.74 1.59
CA LEU A 92 -10.67 -5.62 0.76
C LEU A 92 -11.98 -6.06 1.43
N ILE A 93 -11.92 -6.80 2.55
CA ILE A 93 -13.09 -7.38 3.21
C ILE A 93 -13.14 -6.93 4.67
N ASP A 94 -14.19 -6.20 5.00
CA ASP A 94 -14.43 -5.69 6.36
C ASP A 94 -15.44 -6.54 7.16
N ASN A 95 -16.08 -7.51 6.51
CA ASN A 95 -17.09 -8.37 7.13
C ASN A 95 -16.44 -9.60 7.81
N PRO A 96 -16.55 -9.73 9.15
CA PRO A 96 -16.05 -10.89 9.89
C PRO A 96 -16.69 -12.22 9.52
N GLU A 97 -17.91 -12.23 8.97
CA GLU A 97 -18.57 -13.46 8.52
C GLU A 97 -17.84 -14.09 7.33
N ILE A 98 -17.13 -13.29 6.53
CA ILE A 98 -16.43 -13.74 5.33
C ILE A 98 -14.93 -13.90 5.59
N ALA A 99 -14.29 -12.88 6.18
CA ALA A 99 -12.84 -12.88 6.41
C ALA A 99 -12.43 -13.31 7.83
N GLY A 100 -13.38 -13.69 8.69
CA GLY A 100 -13.11 -14.10 10.06
C GLY A 100 -12.32 -13.04 10.84
N LYS A 101 -11.28 -13.49 11.54
CA LYS A 101 -10.37 -12.61 12.29
C LYS A 101 -9.54 -11.66 11.40
N LYS A 102 -9.46 -11.93 10.09
CA LYS A 102 -8.72 -11.10 9.15
C LYS A 102 -9.58 -9.98 8.57
N ALA A 103 -10.88 -9.90 8.88
CA ALA A 103 -11.70 -8.77 8.45
C ALA A 103 -11.08 -7.43 8.89
N PHE A 104 -10.93 -6.49 7.95
CA PHE A 104 -10.17 -5.26 8.19
C PHE A 104 -11.00 -4.00 7.92
N LYS A 105 -11.39 -3.32 8.99
CA LYS A 105 -12.07 -2.03 8.93
C LYS A 105 -11.08 -0.88 9.03
N TRP A 106 -10.78 -0.25 7.88
CA TRP A 106 -9.84 0.86 7.77
C TRP A 106 -10.15 2.02 8.73
N ALA A 107 -11.43 2.40 8.85
CA ALA A 107 -11.87 3.47 9.75
C ALA A 107 -11.62 3.18 11.24
N GLU A 108 -11.53 1.91 11.64
CA GLU A 108 -11.23 1.52 13.02
C GLU A 108 -9.72 1.34 13.22
N LYS A 109 -9.05 0.66 12.28
CA LYS A 109 -7.64 0.27 12.40
C LYS A 109 -6.66 1.42 12.19
N PHE A 110 -7.04 2.42 11.41
CA PHE A 110 -6.28 3.64 11.15
C PHE A 110 -7.16 4.89 11.39
N SER A 111 -7.93 4.89 12.48
CA SER A 111 -8.93 5.92 12.78
C SER A 111 -8.39 7.34 12.70
N ASN A 112 -7.23 7.61 13.31
CA ASN A 112 -6.59 8.93 13.29
C ASN A 112 -6.30 9.41 11.85
N ILE A 113 -5.90 8.51 10.95
CA ILE A 113 -5.58 8.84 9.56
C ILE A 113 -6.88 9.07 8.78
N MET A 114 -7.85 8.18 8.96
CA MET A 114 -9.14 8.25 8.25
C MET A 114 -9.97 9.48 8.64
N VAL A 115 -9.95 9.87 9.93
CA VAL A 115 -10.59 11.12 10.41
C VAL A 115 -9.93 12.35 9.80
N ASN A 116 -8.62 12.29 9.53
CA ASN A 116 -7.87 13.35 8.85
C ASN A 116 -7.93 13.25 7.31
N GLY A 117 -8.90 12.50 6.78
CA GLY A 117 -9.21 12.44 5.36
C GLY A 117 -8.51 11.31 4.59
N GLY A 118 -7.69 10.47 5.22
CA GLY A 118 -7.02 9.33 4.59
C GLY A 118 -5.51 9.49 4.46
N PHE A 119 -4.91 8.80 3.50
CA PHE A 119 -3.47 8.79 3.23
C PHE A 119 -3.10 9.76 2.11
N ASP A 120 -1.92 10.38 2.21
CA ASP A 120 -1.39 11.28 1.18
C ASP A 120 -0.86 10.51 -0.05
N VAL A 121 -0.26 9.34 0.19
CA VAL A 121 0.33 8.49 -0.86
C VAL A 121 0.03 7.02 -0.60
N ILE A 122 -0.46 6.34 -1.64
CA ILE A 122 -0.68 4.89 -1.67
C ILE A 122 0.16 4.29 -2.79
N ILE A 123 1.04 3.34 -2.44
CA ILE A 123 1.91 2.62 -3.38
C ILE A 123 1.82 1.13 -3.13
N GLY A 124 2.14 0.31 -4.12
CA GLY A 124 2.26 -1.12 -3.91
C GLY A 124 2.20 -1.95 -5.18
N ASN A 125 2.20 -3.26 -4.97
CA ASN A 125 2.02 -4.27 -6.01
C ASN A 125 0.88 -5.20 -5.57
N PRO A 126 -0.39 -4.80 -5.79
CA PRO A 126 -1.54 -5.62 -5.41
C PRO A 126 -1.48 -7.03 -5.99
N PRO A 127 -2.05 -8.04 -5.31
CA PRO A 127 -1.82 -9.43 -5.66
C PRO A 127 -2.57 -9.85 -6.94
N TYR A 128 -1.85 -10.55 -7.84
CA TYR A 128 -2.37 -11.13 -9.07
C TYR A 128 -3.05 -12.48 -8.85
N VAL A 129 -4.13 -12.47 -8.07
CA VAL A 129 -4.83 -13.71 -7.71
C VAL A 129 -5.73 -14.16 -8.87
N ARG A 130 -5.58 -15.42 -9.28
CA ARG A 130 -6.52 -16.06 -10.20
C ARG A 130 -7.84 -16.29 -9.46
N VAL A 131 -8.95 -15.90 -10.09
CA VAL A 131 -10.33 -16.01 -9.54
C VAL A 131 -10.67 -17.42 -9.02
N GLN A 132 -10.04 -18.44 -9.59
CA GLN A 132 -10.19 -19.85 -9.19
C GLN A 132 -9.74 -20.12 -7.74
N ASN A 133 -8.91 -19.25 -7.18
CA ASN A 133 -8.42 -19.36 -5.80
C ASN A 133 -9.31 -18.60 -4.80
N LEU A 134 -10.38 -17.94 -5.26
CA LEU A 134 -11.34 -17.24 -4.41
C LEU A 134 -12.56 -18.13 -4.18
N SER A 135 -13.13 -18.06 -2.98
CA SER A 135 -14.41 -18.69 -2.70
C SER A 135 -15.55 -17.99 -3.44
N HIS A 136 -16.66 -18.72 -3.67
CA HIS A 136 -17.86 -18.14 -4.26
C HIS A 136 -18.42 -16.99 -3.40
N GLU A 137 -18.34 -17.12 -2.08
CA GLU A 137 -18.78 -16.10 -1.12
C GLU A 137 -17.98 -14.80 -1.24
N GLU A 138 -16.65 -14.88 -1.39
CA GLU A 138 -15.79 -13.71 -1.61
C GLU A 138 -16.11 -13.03 -2.95
N ILE A 139 -16.28 -13.81 -4.02
CA ILE A 139 -16.62 -13.29 -5.35
C ILE A 139 -17.95 -12.54 -5.31
N ASP A 140 -18.96 -13.13 -4.69
CA ASP A 140 -20.30 -12.54 -4.56
C ASP A 140 -20.27 -11.28 -3.69
N TYR A 141 -19.51 -11.31 -2.60
CA TYR A 141 -19.28 -10.13 -1.77
C TYR A 141 -18.62 -9.00 -2.57
N PHE A 142 -17.52 -9.27 -3.30
CA PHE A 142 -16.86 -8.26 -4.11
C PHE A 142 -17.79 -7.67 -5.18
N LYS A 143 -18.54 -8.50 -5.89
CA LYS A 143 -19.52 -8.03 -6.90
C LYS A 143 -20.63 -7.17 -6.30
N LYS A 144 -20.99 -7.41 -5.04
CA LYS A 144 -21.99 -6.62 -4.31
C LYS A 144 -21.44 -5.26 -3.89
N ILE A 145 -20.19 -5.21 -3.42
CA ILE A 145 -19.64 -4.01 -2.76
C ILE A 145 -18.71 -3.17 -3.63
N LYS A 146 -18.13 -3.73 -4.69
CA LYS A 146 -17.16 -3.04 -5.57
C LYS A 146 -17.76 -2.84 -6.96
N LYS A 147 -17.75 -1.60 -7.44
CA LYS A 147 -18.17 -1.25 -8.80
C LYS A 147 -17.27 -1.87 -9.86
N THR A 148 -15.99 -2.03 -9.52
CA THR A 148 -14.95 -2.60 -10.39
C THR A 148 -14.97 -4.12 -10.48
N ALA A 149 -15.67 -4.81 -9.56
CA ALA A 149 -15.87 -6.25 -9.62
C ALA A 149 -16.91 -6.62 -10.69
N PHE A 150 -16.48 -6.70 -11.95
CA PHE A 150 -17.36 -6.94 -13.11
C PHE A 150 -16.95 -8.18 -13.89
N LYS A 151 -17.92 -9.05 -14.21
CA LYS A 151 -17.69 -10.33 -14.89
C LYS A 151 -16.69 -11.20 -14.10
N ARG A 152 -15.42 -11.22 -14.55
CA ARG A 152 -14.30 -11.90 -13.90
C ARG A 152 -13.69 -10.93 -12.87
N VAL A 153 -13.64 -11.35 -11.61
CA VAL A 153 -13.06 -10.53 -10.54
C VAL A 153 -11.55 -10.69 -10.54
N ASP A 154 -10.84 -9.62 -10.88
CA ASP A 154 -9.40 -9.52 -10.70
C ASP A 154 -9.14 -8.75 -9.40
N ILE A 155 -8.46 -9.38 -8.45
CA ILE A 155 -8.25 -8.78 -7.12
C ILE A 155 -7.41 -7.50 -7.21
N SER A 156 -6.42 -7.47 -8.11
CA SER A 156 -5.48 -6.35 -8.22
C SER A 156 -6.19 -5.02 -8.53
N ILE A 157 -7.23 -5.05 -9.37
CA ILE A 157 -8.01 -3.85 -9.72
C ILE A 157 -8.96 -3.41 -8.61
N LEU A 158 -9.37 -4.28 -7.69
CA LEU A 158 -10.20 -3.90 -6.55
C LEU A 158 -9.45 -2.97 -5.59
N PHE A 159 -8.11 -3.05 -5.58
CA PHE A 159 -7.27 -2.15 -4.81
C PHE A 159 -7.28 -0.71 -5.34
N ILE A 160 -7.64 -0.49 -6.61
CA ILE A 160 -7.82 0.87 -7.17
C ILE A 160 -9.04 1.53 -6.53
N GLU A 161 -10.16 0.79 -6.45
CA GLU A 161 -11.37 1.27 -5.79
C GLU A 161 -11.16 1.40 -4.28
N LEU A 162 -10.42 0.49 -3.65
CA LEU A 162 -10.00 0.65 -2.26
C LEU A 162 -9.20 1.94 -2.05
N ALA A 163 -8.16 2.17 -2.86
CA ALA A 163 -7.32 3.35 -2.72
C ALA A 163 -8.14 4.64 -2.84
N ASN A 164 -9.11 4.71 -3.74
CA ASN A 164 -10.02 5.85 -3.83
C ASN A 164 -10.75 6.17 -2.50
N THR A 165 -11.05 5.17 -1.69
CA THR A 165 -11.69 5.35 -0.38
C THR A 165 -10.70 5.71 0.74
N LEU A 166 -9.43 5.41 0.54
CA LEU A 166 -8.37 5.61 1.54
C LEU A 166 -7.55 6.87 1.30
N LEU A 167 -7.60 7.44 0.09
CA LEU A 167 -6.77 8.55 -0.32
C LEU A 167 -7.39 9.88 0.10
N LYS A 168 -6.55 10.81 0.58
CA LYS A 168 -6.95 12.21 0.76
C LYS A 168 -7.26 12.86 -0.59
N SER A 169 -8.00 13.97 -0.52
CA SER A 169 -8.11 14.89 -1.66
C SER A 169 -6.72 15.35 -2.11
N ASN A 170 -6.44 15.26 -3.41
CA ASN A 170 -5.12 15.53 -4.02
C ASN A 170 -3.99 14.59 -3.60
N GLY A 171 -4.29 13.45 -2.98
CA GLY A 171 -3.31 12.39 -2.76
C GLY A 171 -2.90 11.68 -4.05
N PHE A 172 -1.85 10.87 -3.97
CA PHE A 172 -1.31 10.12 -5.10
C PHE A 172 -1.43 8.61 -4.89
N ILE A 173 -1.72 7.91 -5.97
CA ILE A 173 -1.75 6.45 -6.03
C ILE A 173 -0.81 5.99 -7.15
N SER A 174 0.02 4.99 -6.87
CA SER A 174 0.84 4.33 -7.89
C SER A 174 0.91 2.83 -7.62
N TYR A 175 0.41 2.04 -8.56
CA TYR A 175 0.46 0.58 -8.47
C TYR A 175 1.19 -0.04 -9.65
N ILE A 176 1.92 -1.12 -9.35
CA ILE A 176 2.24 -2.11 -10.36
C ILE A 176 1.04 -3.06 -10.42
N THR A 177 0.44 -3.20 -11.60
CA THR A 177 -0.73 -4.08 -11.80
C THR A 177 -0.70 -4.76 -13.17
N SER A 178 -1.60 -5.72 -13.39
CA SER A 178 -1.82 -6.37 -14.68
C SER A 178 -2.33 -5.35 -15.70
N ASN A 179 -1.82 -5.39 -16.93
CA ASN A 179 -2.31 -4.54 -18.03
C ASN A 179 -3.61 -5.08 -18.68
N GLN A 180 -4.05 -6.30 -18.33
CA GLN A 180 -5.20 -6.95 -18.98
C GLN A 180 -6.50 -6.13 -18.84
N PHE A 181 -6.69 -5.40 -17.74
CA PHE A 181 -7.90 -4.59 -17.57
C PHE A 181 -7.95 -3.38 -18.53
N LEU A 182 -6.87 -3.03 -19.23
CA LEU A 182 -6.86 -1.95 -20.21
C LEU A 182 -7.61 -2.31 -21.50
N SER A 183 -7.59 -3.58 -21.91
CA SER A 183 -8.12 -4.03 -23.21
C SER A 183 -9.28 -5.03 -23.11
N THR A 184 -9.50 -5.64 -21.94
CA THR A 184 -10.54 -6.66 -21.75
C THR A 184 -11.89 -6.09 -21.32
N GLU A 185 -12.95 -6.88 -21.49
CA GLU A 185 -14.31 -6.51 -21.08
C GLU A 185 -14.50 -6.44 -19.56
N TYR A 186 -13.79 -7.27 -18.78
CA TYR A 186 -13.92 -7.24 -17.31
C TYR A 186 -13.39 -5.91 -16.74
N GLY A 187 -12.40 -5.32 -17.40
CA GLY A 187 -11.82 -4.03 -17.03
C GLY A 187 -12.63 -2.80 -17.41
N GLU A 188 -13.75 -2.94 -18.14
CA GLU A 188 -14.57 -1.81 -18.60
C GLU A 188 -14.99 -0.88 -17.46
N LYS A 189 -15.55 -1.46 -16.39
CA LYS A 189 -15.96 -0.70 -15.21
C LYS A 189 -14.78 -0.08 -14.47
N THR A 190 -13.63 -0.75 -14.47
CA THR A 190 -12.39 -0.23 -13.88
C THR A 190 -11.88 0.99 -14.65
N ARG A 191 -11.81 0.91 -15.98
CA ARG A 191 -11.41 2.06 -16.81
C ARG A 191 -12.34 3.24 -16.60
N LYS A 192 -13.65 3.01 -16.59
CA LYS A 192 -14.63 4.05 -16.29
C LYS A 192 -14.44 4.63 -14.88
N PHE A 193 -14.26 3.78 -13.88
CA PHE A 193 -14.02 4.21 -12.50
C PHE A 193 -12.77 5.08 -12.40
N ILE A 194 -11.68 4.72 -13.07
CA ILE A 194 -10.44 5.50 -13.09
C ILE A 194 -10.71 6.89 -13.69
N LEU A 195 -11.34 6.96 -14.86
CA LEU A 195 -11.62 8.23 -15.54
C LEU A 195 -12.59 9.12 -14.76
N ASP A 196 -13.53 8.54 -14.02
CA ASP A 196 -14.53 9.28 -13.25
C ASP A 196 -13.98 9.80 -11.90
N ASN A 197 -12.96 9.14 -11.31
CA ASN A 197 -12.51 9.43 -9.93
C ASN A 197 -11.05 9.90 -9.81
N PHE A 198 -10.23 9.69 -10.84
CA PHE A 198 -8.81 10.03 -10.79
C PHE A 198 -8.37 10.88 -11.98
N LYS A 199 -7.38 11.73 -11.73
CA LYS A 199 -6.57 12.33 -12.79
C LYS A 199 -5.39 11.41 -13.10
N ILE A 200 -5.33 10.89 -14.31
CA ILE A 200 -4.21 10.06 -14.76
C ILE A 200 -3.01 10.98 -15.01
N ILE A 201 -1.89 10.68 -14.34
CA ILE A 201 -0.61 11.39 -14.53
C ILE A 201 0.24 10.61 -15.53
N GLU A 202 0.37 9.30 -15.33
CA GLU A 202 1.19 8.41 -16.15
C GLU A 202 0.60 7.00 -16.15
N ILE A 203 0.70 6.32 -17.29
CA ILE A 203 0.50 4.88 -17.43
C ILE A 203 1.68 4.37 -18.26
N THR A 204 2.46 3.46 -17.67
CA THR A 204 3.60 2.83 -18.33
C THR A 204 3.31 1.34 -18.46
N ASP A 205 3.09 0.89 -19.70
CA ASP A 205 2.88 -0.51 -20.05
C ASP A 205 4.20 -1.14 -20.50
N PHE A 206 4.65 -2.14 -19.74
CA PHE A 206 5.88 -2.88 -20.03
C PHE A 206 5.67 -3.99 -21.08
N GLY A 207 4.44 -4.26 -21.50
CA GLY A 207 4.14 -5.31 -22.47
C GLY A 207 4.70 -6.66 -22.03
N ASP A 208 5.47 -7.30 -22.91
CA ASP A 208 6.13 -8.59 -22.65
C ASP A 208 7.56 -8.45 -22.11
N LEU A 209 7.97 -7.24 -21.70
CA LEU A 209 9.31 -7.04 -21.15
C LEU A 209 9.43 -7.77 -19.80
N PRO A 210 10.46 -8.60 -19.60
CA PRO A 210 10.70 -9.26 -18.32
C PRO A 210 11.27 -8.25 -17.33
N VAL A 211 10.39 -7.50 -16.67
CA VAL A 211 10.78 -6.50 -15.65
C VAL A 211 11.32 -7.18 -14.39
N PHE A 212 10.86 -8.39 -14.09
CA PHE A 212 11.26 -9.18 -12.93
C PHE A 212 11.97 -10.46 -13.40
N GLN A 213 13.26 -10.60 -13.08
CA GLN A 213 14.07 -11.75 -13.53
C GLN A 213 13.54 -13.10 -13.04
N ASP A 214 12.87 -13.13 -11.88
CA ASP A 214 12.39 -14.35 -11.23
C ASP A 214 10.87 -14.56 -11.32
N ALA A 215 10.11 -13.67 -11.97
CA ALA A 215 8.66 -13.81 -12.13
C ALA A 215 8.32 -14.13 -13.59
N LEU A 216 7.74 -15.31 -13.82
CA LEU A 216 7.22 -15.69 -15.13
C LEU A 216 6.01 -14.82 -15.48
N THR A 217 6.18 -13.86 -16.39
CA THR A 217 5.10 -13.11 -17.04
C THR A 217 4.46 -13.98 -18.14
N TYR A 218 3.54 -14.88 -17.76
CA TYR A 218 2.69 -15.64 -18.70
C TYR A 218 1.26 -15.85 -18.17
#